data_AF-A0A328VD75-F1
#
_entry.id   AF-A0A328VD75-F1
#
_cell.length_a   1.000
_cell.length_b   1.000
_cell.length_c   1.000
_cell.angle_alpha   90.00
_cell.angle_beta   90.00
_cell.angle_gamma   90.00
#
_symmetry.space_group_name_H-M   'P 1'
#
loop_
_entity.id
_entity.type
_entity.pdbx_description
1 polymer ?
#
loop_
_entity_poly.entity_id
_entity_poly.type
_entity_poly.pdbx_seq_one_letter_code
_entity_poly.pdbx_strand_id
1 'polypeptide(L)'
;MDKKHVLIATLGGQPQIVTFTLDLLLAKGFPISEVVVVHPATREDLRLSKACKLLASEFSGNYYRAAQKTISFSSQALELNGQPIEDIQTDPQIDASLDFLQRLLGDYKRRDYVIHLSVSGGRRLITLLAISVAIFNFGRHDHIWHLYTPWEVQKQVDEGRQMHIPPDTGHRLIEVPLPTIGPYLYDPSLSFRAIYEQQRQKAAAEDERHCRTVLRQATPAQQRVLRAFAKGLRPKQVAEELHLSETTVHSHKTVLLSLCRQAWELPEQDPLDYHFLREKFARIVEQEQDDDTIL
;
A
#
# COMPACT_ATOMS: atom_id res chain seq x y z
N MET A 1 -25.93 -22.76 -6.20
CA MET A 1 -24.80 -22.92 -7.12
C MET A 1 -23.57 -22.62 -6.29
N ASP A 2 -22.67 -23.58 -6.12
CA ASP A 2 -21.50 -23.39 -5.26
C ASP A 2 -20.62 -22.28 -5.83
N LYS A 3 -20.23 -21.33 -4.99
CA LYS A 3 -19.34 -20.25 -5.41
C LYS A 3 -18.00 -20.86 -5.82
N LYS A 4 -17.38 -20.30 -6.86
CA LYS A 4 -16.03 -20.69 -7.27
C LYS A 4 -15.01 -20.07 -6.34
N HIS A 5 -13.92 -20.77 -6.07
CA HIS A 5 -12.85 -20.29 -5.22
C HIS A 5 -11.58 -20.05 -6.04
N VAL A 6 -10.87 -18.96 -5.74
CA VAL A 6 -9.56 -18.64 -6.32
C VAL A 6 -8.53 -18.52 -5.21
N LEU A 7 -7.35 -19.11 -5.41
CA LEU A 7 -6.15 -18.80 -4.64
C LEU A 7 -5.39 -17.68 -5.36
N ILE A 8 -5.25 -16.54 -4.70
CA ILE A 8 -4.38 -15.45 -5.17
C ILE A 8 -3.17 -15.42 -4.24
N ALA A 9 -1.95 -15.48 -4.78
CA ALA A 9 -0.74 -15.51 -3.96
C ALA A 9 0.30 -14.53 -4.47
N THR A 10 0.97 -13.84 -3.56
CA THR A 10 2.20 -13.10 -3.90
C THR A 10 3.35 -14.08 -4.06
N LEU A 11 4.12 -13.94 -5.15
CA LEU A 11 5.20 -14.87 -5.50
C LEU A 11 6.56 -14.18 -5.44
N GLY A 12 7.53 -14.93 -4.89
CA GLY A 12 8.95 -14.61 -4.87
C GLY A 12 9.75 -15.81 -5.35
N GLY A 13 11.00 -15.92 -4.90
CA GLY A 13 11.90 -17.02 -5.30
C GLY A 13 11.59 -18.41 -4.70
N GLN A 14 10.44 -18.61 -4.05
CA GLN A 14 10.03 -19.86 -3.40
C GLN A 14 8.64 -20.28 -3.90
N PRO A 15 8.56 -21.00 -5.03
CA PRO A 15 7.28 -21.35 -5.66
C PRO A 15 6.48 -22.38 -4.87
N GLN A 16 7.15 -23.24 -4.10
CA GLN A 16 6.53 -24.31 -3.31
C GLN A 16 5.58 -23.80 -2.22
N ILE A 17 5.74 -22.54 -1.80
CA ILE A 17 4.80 -21.92 -0.85
C ILE A 17 3.38 -21.85 -1.45
N VAL A 18 3.26 -21.64 -2.76
CA VAL A 18 1.95 -21.58 -3.44
C VAL A 18 1.29 -22.95 -3.49
N THR A 19 2.06 -23.99 -3.84
CA THR A 19 1.55 -25.36 -3.90
C THR A 19 1.22 -25.90 -2.52
N PHE A 20 2.04 -25.68 -1.50
CA PHE A 20 1.71 -26.07 -0.12
C PHE A 20 0.43 -25.38 0.37
N THR A 21 0.26 -24.10 0.01
CA THR A 21 -0.98 -23.38 0.33
C THR A 21 -2.17 -24.04 -0.37
N LEU A 22 -2.06 -24.32 -1.67
CA LEU A 22 -3.12 -24.95 -2.44
C LEU A 22 -3.47 -26.35 -1.91
N ASP A 23 -2.47 -27.19 -1.66
CA ASP A 23 -2.65 -28.54 -1.14
C ASP A 23 -3.41 -28.52 0.19
N LEU A 24 -3.04 -27.62 1.11
CA LEU A 24 -3.75 -27.45 2.38
C LEU A 24 -5.17 -26.91 2.22
N LEU A 25 -5.43 -26.00 1.27
CA LEU A 25 -6.79 -25.52 0.97
C LEU A 25 -7.67 -26.64 0.41
N LEU A 26 -7.14 -27.43 -0.51
CA LEU A 26 -7.83 -28.58 -1.10
C LEU A 26 -8.10 -29.66 -0.06
N ALA A 27 -7.14 -29.93 0.85
CA ALA A 27 -7.31 -30.87 1.96
C ALA A 27 -8.39 -30.40 2.96
N LYS A 28 -8.57 -29.09 3.13
CA LYS A 28 -9.67 -28.50 3.91
C LYS A 28 -11.03 -28.56 3.19
N GLY A 29 -11.07 -29.02 1.94
CA GLY A 29 -12.30 -29.17 1.17
C GLY A 29 -12.71 -27.91 0.39
N PHE A 30 -11.88 -26.87 0.32
CA PHE A 30 -12.20 -25.69 -0.49
C PHE A 30 -12.16 -26.03 -1.99
N PRO A 31 -13.20 -25.68 -2.78
CA PRO A 31 -13.27 -26.02 -4.19
C PRO A 31 -12.48 -24.99 -5.04
N ILE A 32 -11.16 -24.92 -4.82
CA ILE A 32 -10.28 -24.02 -5.58
C ILE A 32 -10.27 -24.42 -7.06
N SER A 33 -10.71 -23.51 -7.92
CA SER A 33 -10.75 -23.73 -9.38
C SER A 33 -9.71 -22.91 -10.14
N GLU A 34 -9.13 -21.90 -9.49
CA GLU A 34 -8.14 -21.01 -10.11
C GLU A 34 -7.01 -20.68 -9.13
N VAL A 35 -5.79 -20.55 -9.66
CA VAL A 35 -4.63 -20.00 -8.98
C VAL A 35 -4.09 -18.83 -9.78
N VAL A 36 -3.94 -17.69 -9.12
CA VAL A 36 -3.27 -16.51 -9.67
C VAL A 36 -2.07 -16.17 -8.81
N VAL A 37 -0.91 -16.05 -9.42
CA VAL A 37 0.28 -15.52 -8.74
C VAL A 37 0.60 -14.12 -9.22
N VAL A 38 0.87 -13.22 -8.27
CA VAL A 38 1.24 -11.82 -8.51
C VAL A 38 2.69 -11.61 -8.10
N HIS A 39 3.49 -11.02 -8.98
CA HIS A 39 4.92 -10.84 -8.76
C HIS A 39 5.45 -9.58 -9.47
N PRO A 40 6.62 -9.05 -9.09
CA PRO A 40 7.31 -8.05 -9.91
C PRO A 40 7.81 -8.69 -11.21
N ALA A 41 8.29 -7.91 -12.16
CA ALA A 41 8.87 -8.42 -13.38
C ALA A 41 10.02 -9.40 -13.10
N THR A 42 10.18 -10.39 -13.98
CA THR A 42 11.11 -11.50 -13.80
C THR A 42 12.36 -11.38 -14.66
N ARG A 43 12.58 -10.24 -15.34
CA ARG A 43 13.64 -10.11 -16.35
C ARG A 43 15.01 -10.12 -15.69
N GLU A 44 15.15 -9.40 -14.59
CA GLU A 44 16.42 -9.28 -13.86
C GLU A 44 16.53 -10.30 -12.71
N ASP A 45 15.42 -10.87 -12.23
CA ASP A 45 15.38 -11.85 -11.15
C ASP A 45 15.30 -13.30 -11.69
N LEU A 46 16.47 -13.91 -11.88
CA LEU A 46 16.58 -15.32 -12.31
C LEU A 46 15.90 -16.30 -11.35
N ARG A 47 15.90 -16.00 -10.04
CA ARG A 47 15.30 -16.88 -9.03
C ARG A 47 13.78 -16.87 -9.15
N LEU A 48 13.19 -15.68 -9.28
CA LEU A 48 11.76 -15.54 -9.53
C LEU A 48 11.35 -16.12 -10.89
N SER A 49 12.13 -15.89 -11.95
CA SER A 49 11.89 -16.48 -13.27
C SER A 49 11.86 -18.01 -13.22
N LYS A 50 12.82 -18.63 -12.52
CA LYS A 50 12.84 -20.08 -12.25
C LYS A 50 11.62 -20.51 -11.44
N ALA A 51 11.25 -19.76 -10.41
CA ALA A 51 10.09 -20.05 -9.56
C ALA A 51 8.79 -20.07 -10.38
N CYS A 52 8.56 -19.07 -11.24
CA CYS A 52 7.38 -19.01 -12.12
C CYS A 52 7.32 -20.23 -13.06
N LYS A 53 8.45 -20.64 -13.65
CA LYS A 53 8.52 -21.81 -14.54
C LYS A 53 8.21 -23.12 -13.82
N LEU A 54 8.81 -23.34 -12.64
CA LEU A 54 8.56 -24.52 -11.82
C LEU A 54 7.07 -24.58 -11.44
N LEU A 55 6.53 -23.47 -10.94
CA LEU A 55 5.12 -23.41 -10.55
C LEU A 55 4.19 -23.66 -11.73
N ALA A 56 4.43 -23.04 -12.90
CA ALA A 56 3.62 -23.26 -14.09
C ALA A 56 3.59 -24.73 -14.53
N SER A 57 4.69 -25.46 -14.34
CA SER A 57 4.79 -26.88 -14.71
C SER A 57 3.82 -27.78 -13.93
N GLU A 58 3.49 -27.41 -12.69
CA GLU A 58 2.51 -28.11 -11.84
C GLU A 58 1.07 -28.01 -12.35
N PHE A 59 0.79 -27.02 -13.21
CA PHE A 59 -0.54 -26.73 -13.77
C PHE A 59 -0.64 -26.96 -15.28
N SER A 60 0.19 -27.85 -15.83
CA SER A 60 0.23 -28.16 -17.26
C SER A 60 -1.17 -28.43 -17.83
N GLY A 61 -1.63 -27.60 -18.78
CA GLY A 61 -2.94 -27.75 -19.40
C GLY A 61 -4.13 -27.38 -18.49
N ASN A 62 -3.97 -26.45 -17.55
CA ASN A 62 -4.97 -26.09 -16.52
C ASN A 62 -5.36 -27.29 -15.64
N TYR A 63 -4.39 -28.15 -15.38
CA TYR A 63 -4.56 -29.35 -14.58
C TYR A 63 -3.49 -29.42 -13.51
N TYR A 64 -3.92 -29.38 -12.26
CA TYR A 64 -3.05 -29.48 -11.11
C TYR A 64 -2.75 -30.95 -10.81
N ARG A 65 -1.51 -31.37 -11.10
CA ARG A 65 -1.13 -32.78 -11.12
C ARG A 65 -1.23 -33.44 -9.75
N ALA A 66 -0.79 -32.76 -8.69
CA ALA A 66 -0.73 -33.33 -7.34
C ALA A 66 -2.11 -33.76 -6.80
N ALA A 67 -3.15 -32.96 -7.04
CA ALA A 67 -4.51 -33.28 -6.59
C ALA A 67 -5.38 -33.92 -7.69
N GLN A 68 -4.84 -34.11 -8.89
CA GLN A 68 -5.57 -34.63 -10.06
C GLN A 68 -6.84 -33.83 -10.41
N LYS A 69 -6.78 -32.49 -10.29
CA LYS A 69 -7.93 -31.59 -10.49
C LYS A 69 -7.70 -30.57 -11.60
N THR A 70 -8.76 -30.23 -12.33
CA THR A 70 -8.75 -29.08 -13.23
C THR A 70 -8.71 -27.80 -12.41
N ILE A 71 -7.59 -27.09 -12.47
CA ILE A 71 -7.34 -25.82 -11.80
C ILE A 71 -6.58 -24.94 -12.77
N SER A 72 -7.17 -23.83 -13.18
CA SER A 72 -6.52 -22.89 -14.09
C SER A 72 -5.42 -22.14 -13.36
N PHE A 73 -4.30 -21.89 -14.04
CA PHE A 73 -3.17 -21.15 -13.47
C PHE A 73 -2.84 -19.92 -14.32
N SER A 74 -2.60 -18.80 -13.65
CA SER A 74 -2.04 -17.60 -14.29
C SER A 74 -0.96 -16.96 -13.43
N SER A 75 0.05 -16.42 -14.11
CA SER A 75 1.15 -15.65 -13.51
C SER A 75 1.07 -14.24 -14.07
N GLN A 76 0.93 -13.25 -13.19
CA GLN A 76 0.75 -11.86 -13.58
C GLN A 76 1.83 -10.98 -12.96
N ALA A 77 2.58 -10.29 -13.82
CA ALA A 77 3.55 -9.30 -13.40
C ALA A 77 2.85 -7.97 -13.08
N LEU A 78 3.36 -7.25 -12.09
CA LEU A 78 2.95 -5.86 -11.82
C LEU A 78 3.42 -4.96 -12.98
N GLU A 79 2.59 -3.98 -13.33
CA GLU A 79 2.84 -3.07 -14.45
C GLU A 79 2.53 -1.62 -14.09
N LEU A 80 3.34 -0.69 -14.61
CA LEU A 80 3.12 0.76 -14.60
C LEU A 80 3.09 1.22 -16.06
N ASN A 81 1.97 1.80 -16.50
CA ASN A 81 1.78 2.27 -17.89
C ASN A 81 2.09 1.20 -18.95
N GLY A 82 1.72 -0.06 -18.69
CA GLY A 82 1.98 -1.21 -19.56
C GLY A 82 3.45 -1.69 -19.58
N GLN A 83 4.30 -1.12 -18.73
CA GLN A 83 5.68 -1.59 -18.54
C GLN A 83 5.78 -2.41 -17.24
N PRO A 84 6.41 -3.60 -17.26
CA PRO A 84 6.61 -4.41 -16.07
C PRO A 84 7.42 -3.68 -14.98
N ILE A 85 7.02 -3.82 -13.72
CA ILE A 85 7.70 -3.25 -12.55
C ILE A 85 8.69 -4.29 -11.99
N GLU A 86 10.00 -4.09 -12.18
CA GLU A 86 11.06 -4.98 -11.64
C GLU A 86 11.13 -4.93 -10.09
N ASP A 87 10.89 -3.76 -9.52
CA ASP A 87 10.79 -3.55 -8.08
C ASP A 87 9.99 -2.28 -7.77
N ILE A 88 9.39 -2.22 -6.58
CA ILE A 88 8.63 -1.06 -6.12
C ILE A 88 9.56 -0.18 -5.29
N GLN A 89 10.00 0.94 -5.87
CA GLN A 89 10.96 1.87 -5.27
C GLN A 89 10.45 3.31 -5.20
N THR A 90 9.37 3.62 -5.90
CA THR A 90 8.81 4.98 -6.03
C THR A 90 7.31 4.98 -5.79
N ASP A 91 6.77 6.13 -5.37
CA ASP A 91 5.33 6.30 -5.15
C ASP A 91 4.47 5.97 -6.38
N PRO A 92 4.84 6.37 -7.63
CA PRO A 92 4.09 5.95 -8.81
C PRO A 92 4.02 4.42 -9.02
N GLN A 93 5.06 3.69 -8.63
CA GLN A 93 5.05 2.22 -8.70
C GLN A 93 4.19 1.61 -7.61
N ILE A 94 4.13 2.23 -6.43
CA ILE A 94 3.20 1.86 -5.35
C ILE A 94 1.77 2.02 -5.83
N ASP A 95 1.44 3.20 -6.39
CA ASP A 95 0.10 3.52 -6.89
C ASP A 95 -0.32 2.57 -8.01
N ALA A 96 0.55 2.31 -8.99
CA ALA A 96 0.27 1.35 -10.06
C ALA A 96 0.08 -0.07 -9.55
N SER A 97 0.84 -0.49 -8.53
CA SER A 97 0.69 -1.81 -7.91
C SER A 97 -0.64 -1.93 -7.16
N LEU A 98 -1.07 -0.88 -6.46
CA LEU A 98 -2.39 -0.81 -5.82
C LEU A 98 -3.51 -0.88 -6.85
N ASP A 99 -3.41 -0.12 -7.95
CA ASP A 99 -4.40 -0.13 -9.04
C ASP A 99 -4.49 -1.50 -9.71
N PHE A 100 -3.35 -2.16 -9.91
CA PHE A 100 -3.30 -3.54 -10.41
C PHE A 100 -4.04 -4.50 -9.47
N LEU A 101 -3.70 -4.48 -8.17
CA LEU A 101 -4.29 -5.39 -7.18
C LEU A 101 -5.79 -5.14 -6.98
N GLN A 102 -6.23 -3.88 -7.01
CA GLN A 102 -7.64 -3.49 -6.97
C GLN A 102 -8.42 -4.04 -8.15
N ARG A 103 -7.88 -3.90 -9.37
CA ARG A 103 -8.53 -4.45 -10.57
C ARG A 103 -8.60 -5.97 -10.49
N LEU A 104 -7.49 -6.64 -10.14
CA LEU A 104 -7.43 -8.08 -10.03
C LEU A 104 -8.45 -8.64 -9.02
N LEU A 105 -8.44 -8.13 -7.79
CA LEU A 105 -9.36 -8.58 -6.75
C LEU A 105 -10.81 -8.23 -7.12
N GLY A 106 -11.05 -7.00 -7.60
CA GLY A 106 -12.36 -6.54 -8.05
C GLY A 106 -12.95 -7.38 -9.19
N ASP A 107 -12.13 -7.82 -10.16
CA ASP A 107 -12.54 -8.71 -11.25
C ASP A 107 -13.03 -10.06 -10.73
N TYR A 108 -12.38 -10.64 -9.72
CA TYR A 108 -12.84 -11.86 -9.08
C TYR A 108 -14.10 -11.64 -8.24
N LYS A 109 -14.20 -10.52 -7.52
CA LYS A 109 -15.43 -10.17 -6.79
C LYS A 109 -16.62 -9.99 -7.72
N ARG A 110 -16.46 -9.31 -8.88
CA ARG A 110 -17.51 -9.14 -9.90
C ARG A 110 -17.99 -10.46 -10.49
N ARG A 111 -17.12 -11.47 -10.55
CA ARG A 111 -17.43 -12.84 -11.01
C ARG A 111 -17.97 -13.74 -9.89
N ASP A 112 -18.26 -13.19 -8.71
CA ASP A 112 -18.75 -13.87 -7.51
C ASP A 112 -17.83 -14.99 -6.98
N TYR A 113 -16.51 -14.79 -7.10
CA TYR A 113 -15.54 -15.71 -6.50
C TYR A 113 -15.36 -15.45 -5.00
N VAL A 114 -15.08 -16.55 -4.29
CA VAL A 114 -14.44 -16.53 -2.97
C VAL A 114 -12.94 -16.48 -3.15
N ILE A 115 -12.30 -15.48 -2.55
CA ILE A 115 -10.87 -15.24 -2.67
C ILE A 115 -10.15 -15.78 -1.44
N HIS A 116 -9.16 -16.63 -1.67
CA HIS A 116 -8.16 -17.01 -0.68
C HIS A 116 -6.84 -16.32 -1.03
N LEU A 117 -6.46 -15.28 -0.28
CA LEU A 117 -5.22 -14.54 -0.50
C LEU A 117 -4.09 -15.13 0.36
N SER A 118 -3.04 -15.66 -0.26
CA SER A 118 -1.82 -16.10 0.43
C SER A 118 -0.79 -14.98 0.49
N VAL A 119 -0.35 -14.66 1.70
CA VAL A 119 0.56 -13.54 2.03
C VAL A 119 1.94 -14.03 2.49
N SER A 120 2.28 -15.27 2.13
CA SER A 120 3.42 -16.00 2.69
C SER A 120 4.67 -15.89 1.84
N GLY A 121 4.52 -15.51 0.56
CA GLY A 121 5.60 -15.43 -0.42
C GLY A 121 5.73 -14.03 -1.03
N GLY A 122 6.78 -13.84 -1.82
CA GLY A 122 7.01 -12.59 -2.55
C GLY A 122 7.65 -11.47 -1.74
N ARG A 123 7.74 -10.29 -2.37
CA ARG A 123 8.27 -9.10 -1.72
C ARG A 123 7.28 -8.59 -0.66
N ARG A 124 7.78 -8.25 0.52
CA ARG A 124 6.97 -7.80 1.66
C ARG A 124 6.07 -6.62 1.32
N LEU A 125 6.56 -5.66 0.53
CA LEU A 125 5.76 -4.51 0.12
C LEU A 125 4.54 -4.92 -0.71
N ILE A 126 4.69 -5.81 -1.69
CA ILE A 126 3.56 -6.33 -2.49
C ILE A 126 2.53 -7.02 -1.59
N THR A 127 3.00 -7.79 -0.61
CA THR A 127 2.13 -8.45 0.37
C THR A 127 1.32 -7.43 1.18
N LEU A 128 1.98 -6.36 1.67
CA LEU A 128 1.31 -5.28 2.40
C LEU A 128 0.27 -4.57 1.52
N LEU A 129 0.59 -4.26 0.27
CA LEU A 129 -0.35 -3.65 -0.66
C LEU A 129 -1.55 -4.57 -0.95
N ALA A 130 -1.32 -5.88 -1.13
CA ALA A 130 -2.38 -6.86 -1.35
C ALA A 130 -3.32 -6.97 -0.14
N ILE A 131 -2.77 -6.99 1.08
CA ILE A 131 -3.56 -6.95 2.32
C ILE A 131 -4.37 -5.66 2.41
N SER A 132 -3.75 -4.50 2.14
CA SER A 132 -4.43 -3.21 2.16
C SER A 132 -5.64 -3.20 1.23
N VAL A 133 -5.51 -3.72 0.01
CA VAL A 133 -6.65 -3.82 -0.93
C VAL A 133 -7.68 -4.86 -0.44
N ALA A 134 -7.23 -5.99 0.13
CA ALA A 134 -8.10 -7.04 0.64
C ALA A 134 -9.03 -6.55 1.77
N ILE A 135 -8.51 -5.76 2.73
CA ILE A 135 -9.30 -5.24 3.87
C ILE A 135 -10.58 -4.52 3.43
N PHE A 136 -10.55 -3.84 2.28
CA PHE A 136 -11.71 -3.11 1.73
C PHE A 136 -12.59 -3.95 0.81
N ASN A 137 -12.02 -4.93 0.09
CA ASN A 137 -12.73 -5.70 -0.93
C ASN A 137 -13.28 -7.04 -0.43
N PHE A 138 -12.77 -7.54 0.70
CA PHE A 138 -13.11 -8.86 1.21
C PHE A 138 -14.48 -8.85 1.89
N GLY A 139 -15.31 -9.80 1.48
CA GLY A 139 -16.55 -10.13 2.16
C GLY A 139 -16.34 -11.24 3.19
N ARG A 140 -17.44 -11.64 3.84
CA ARG A 140 -17.48 -12.63 4.93
C ARG A 140 -16.93 -14.04 4.62
N HIS A 141 -16.71 -14.36 3.34
CA HIS A 141 -16.24 -15.68 2.91
C HIS A 141 -14.83 -15.64 2.32
N ASP A 142 -14.24 -14.46 2.15
CA ASP A 142 -12.88 -14.34 1.66
C ASP A 142 -11.89 -14.52 2.83
N HIS A 143 -10.74 -15.09 2.54
CA HIS A 143 -9.77 -15.48 3.57
C HIS A 143 -8.37 -14.96 3.23
N ILE A 144 -7.63 -14.56 4.26
CA ILE A 144 -6.21 -14.23 4.14
C ILE A 144 -5.43 -15.31 4.89
N TRP A 145 -4.45 -15.89 4.21
CA TRP A 145 -3.69 -17.04 4.70
C TRP A 145 -2.20 -16.72 4.80
N HIS A 146 -1.64 -17.06 5.95
CA HIS A 146 -0.21 -17.21 6.13
C HIS A 146 0.14 -18.69 6.26
N LEU A 147 1.08 -19.17 5.46
CA LEU A 147 1.63 -20.51 5.49
C LEU A 147 2.76 -20.52 6.51
N TYR A 148 2.56 -21.28 7.58
CA TYR A 148 3.63 -21.66 8.48
C TYR A 148 4.28 -22.94 7.98
N THR A 149 5.61 -22.93 7.85
CA THR A 149 6.43 -24.10 7.52
C THR A 149 7.52 -24.26 8.59
N PRO A 150 7.62 -25.40 9.28
CA PRO A 150 8.72 -25.67 10.22
C PRO A 150 10.10 -25.46 9.57
N TRP A 151 11.07 -24.99 10.35
CA TRP A 151 12.38 -24.61 9.81
C TRP A 151 13.14 -25.81 9.21
N GLU A 152 12.95 -27.01 9.79
CA GLU A 152 13.55 -28.26 9.33
C GLU A 152 13.08 -28.59 7.92
N VAL A 153 11.77 -28.46 7.69
CA VAL A 153 11.14 -28.67 6.39
C VAL A 153 11.56 -27.59 5.40
N GLN A 154 11.57 -26.33 5.83
CA GLN A 154 11.93 -25.20 4.96
C GLN A 154 13.34 -25.38 4.35
N LYS A 155 14.31 -25.87 5.12
CA LYS A 155 15.66 -26.16 4.60
C LYS A 155 15.67 -27.25 3.55
N GLN A 156 14.80 -28.24 3.64
CA GLN A 156 14.77 -29.35 2.68
C GLN A 156 14.15 -28.93 1.35
N VAL A 157 13.10 -28.10 1.40
CA VAL A 157 12.27 -27.75 0.25
C VAL A 157 12.63 -26.41 -0.42
N ASP A 158 13.65 -25.71 0.08
CA ASP A 158 14.04 -24.38 -0.41
C ASP A 158 14.23 -24.34 -1.93
N GLU A 159 13.93 -23.17 -2.51
CA GLU A 159 13.99 -22.91 -3.96
C GLU A 159 13.16 -23.85 -4.84
N GLY A 160 12.11 -24.46 -4.29
CA GLY A 160 11.23 -25.36 -5.03
C GLY A 160 11.87 -26.74 -5.29
N ARG A 161 12.84 -27.17 -4.46
CA ARG A 161 13.39 -28.54 -4.52
C ARG A 161 12.31 -29.60 -4.40
N GLN A 162 11.27 -29.32 -3.64
CA GLN A 162 10.06 -30.12 -3.54
C GLN A 162 8.86 -29.19 -3.63
N MET A 163 8.00 -29.44 -4.62
CA MET A 163 6.78 -28.65 -4.83
C MET A 163 5.62 -29.14 -3.97
N HIS A 164 5.67 -30.36 -3.45
CA HIS A 164 4.65 -30.93 -2.58
C HIS A 164 5.31 -31.64 -1.41
N ILE A 165 4.68 -31.58 -0.25
CA ILE A 165 5.10 -32.30 0.95
C ILE A 165 3.90 -32.97 1.61
N PRO A 166 4.12 -34.12 2.27
CA PRO A 166 3.07 -34.80 3.02
C PRO A 166 2.42 -33.90 4.11
N PRO A 167 1.10 -34.01 4.36
CA PRO A 167 0.39 -33.18 5.35
C PRO A 167 0.90 -33.31 6.80
N ASP A 168 1.57 -34.40 7.15
CA ASP A 168 2.10 -34.70 8.49
C ASP A 168 3.44 -34.00 8.78
N THR A 169 4.02 -33.27 7.82
CA THR A 169 5.26 -32.50 7.99
C THR A 169 5.10 -31.23 8.84
N GLY A 170 3.91 -30.95 9.37
CA GLY A 170 3.66 -29.86 10.33
C GLY A 170 3.51 -28.46 9.73
N HIS A 171 3.60 -28.34 8.40
CA HIS A 171 3.21 -27.11 7.70
C HIS A 171 1.69 -26.92 7.80
N ARG A 172 1.23 -25.67 7.97
CA ARG A 172 -0.19 -25.37 8.16
C ARG A 172 -0.55 -23.97 7.70
N LEU A 173 -1.81 -23.80 7.34
CA LEU A 173 -2.39 -22.48 7.10
C LEU A 173 -2.83 -21.86 8.42
N ILE A 174 -2.39 -20.64 8.64
CA ILE A 174 -2.83 -19.74 9.69
C ILE A 174 -3.71 -18.69 9.01
N GLU A 175 -4.97 -18.63 9.41
CA GLU A 175 -5.86 -17.56 8.96
C GLU A 175 -5.41 -16.25 9.63
N VAL A 176 -5.18 -15.22 8.82
CA VAL A 176 -4.80 -13.90 9.32
C VAL A 176 -6.06 -13.17 9.76
N PRO A 177 -6.24 -12.88 11.06
CA PRO A 177 -7.43 -12.19 11.53
C PRO A 177 -7.32 -10.71 11.18
N LEU A 178 -8.01 -10.27 10.14
CA LEU A 178 -8.18 -8.85 9.85
C LEU A 178 -9.64 -8.45 10.05
N PRO A 179 -9.92 -7.30 10.67
CA PRO A 179 -11.25 -6.74 10.64
C PRO A 179 -11.56 -6.43 9.18
N THR A 180 -12.43 -7.21 8.54
CA THR A 180 -12.96 -6.84 7.24
C THR A 180 -13.84 -5.63 7.48
N ILE A 181 -13.31 -4.44 7.19
CA ILE A 181 -14.07 -3.19 7.26
C ILE A 181 -14.93 -3.06 6.00
N GLY A 182 -14.58 -3.79 4.93
CA GLY A 182 -15.32 -3.88 3.67
C GLY A 182 -16.85 -3.87 3.83
N PRO A 183 -17.48 -4.78 4.60
CA PRO A 183 -18.93 -4.80 4.79
C PRO A 183 -19.54 -3.57 5.48
N TYR A 184 -18.76 -2.83 6.27
CA TYR A 184 -19.20 -1.64 7.02
C TYR A 184 -18.91 -0.32 6.28
N LEU A 185 -18.09 -0.36 5.22
CA LEU A 185 -17.79 0.76 4.32
C LEU A 185 -18.20 0.49 2.86
N TYR A 186 -18.95 -0.59 2.60
CA TYR A 186 -19.23 -1.08 1.24
C TYR A 186 -20.15 -0.12 0.48
N ASP A 187 -19.56 0.85 -0.19
CA ASP A 187 -20.12 1.44 -1.40
C ASP A 187 -19.42 0.74 -2.60
N PRO A 188 -20.15 -0.05 -3.42
CA PRO A 188 -19.58 -0.73 -4.59
C PRO A 188 -18.94 0.22 -5.62
N SER A 189 -19.20 1.53 -5.51
CA SER A 189 -18.60 2.57 -6.37
C SER A 189 -17.25 3.09 -5.86
N LEU A 190 -16.89 2.84 -4.59
CA LEU A 190 -15.67 3.38 -3.98
C LEU A 190 -14.53 2.36 -4.00
N SER A 191 -13.52 2.61 -4.84
CA SER A 191 -12.25 1.87 -4.80
C SER A 191 -11.41 2.29 -3.60
N PHE A 192 -10.44 1.45 -3.18
CA PHE A 192 -9.43 1.86 -2.18
C PHE A 192 -8.77 3.17 -2.58
N ARG A 193 -8.46 3.35 -3.87
CA ARG A 193 -7.93 4.59 -4.40
C ARG A 193 -8.89 5.75 -4.20
N ALA A 194 -10.17 5.60 -4.49
CA ALA A 194 -11.16 6.67 -4.26
C ALA A 194 -11.25 7.05 -2.78
N ILE A 195 -11.25 6.07 -1.85
CA ILE A 195 -11.27 6.33 -0.41
C ILE A 195 -9.97 7.01 0.05
N TYR A 196 -8.82 6.50 -0.40
CA TYR A 196 -7.51 7.04 -0.05
C TYR A 196 -7.29 8.44 -0.63
N GLU A 197 -7.64 8.66 -1.89
CA GLU A 197 -7.62 9.97 -2.55
C GLU A 197 -8.62 10.92 -1.90
N GLN A 198 -9.83 10.47 -1.57
CA GLN A 198 -10.82 11.30 -0.88
C GLN A 198 -10.32 11.69 0.52
N GLN A 199 -9.72 10.77 1.27
CA GLN A 199 -9.14 11.09 2.58
C GLN A 199 -7.94 12.03 2.45
N ARG A 200 -7.08 11.81 1.45
CA ARG A 200 -5.94 12.70 1.17
C ARG A 200 -6.40 14.09 0.73
N GLN A 201 -7.45 14.18 -0.09
CA GLN A 201 -8.08 15.43 -0.53
C GLN A 201 -8.77 16.14 0.63
N LYS A 202 -9.48 15.42 1.50
CA LYS A 202 -10.08 15.97 2.72
C LYS A 202 -9.00 16.52 3.64
N ALA A 203 -7.95 15.75 3.93
CA ALA A 203 -6.82 16.20 4.73
C ALA A 203 -6.12 17.42 4.11
N ALA A 204 -5.92 17.43 2.79
CA ALA A 204 -5.34 18.57 2.09
C ALA A 204 -6.25 19.83 2.13
N ALA A 205 -7.55 19.66 1.97
CA ALA A 205 -8.53 20.75 2.05
C ALA A 205 -8.68 21.29 3.48
N GLU A 206 -8.61 20.43 4.49
CA GLU A 206 -8.56 20.81 5.91
C GLU A 206 -7.26 21.57 6.22
N ASP A 207 -6.11 21.06 5.78
CA ASP A 207 -4.82 21.76 5.90
C ASP A 207 -4.87 23.15 5.22
N GLU A 208 -5.42 23.26 4.00
CA GLU A 208 -5.58 24.55 3.33
C GLU A 208 -6.50 25.51 4.10
N ARG A 209 -7.62 24.99 4.64
CA ARG A 209 -8.55 25.77 5.47
C ARG A 209 -7.88 26.28 6.75
N HIS A 210 -7.05 25.46 7.38
CA HIS A 210 -6.29 25.86 8.57
C HIS A 210 -5.24 26.93 8.23
N CYS A 211 -4.49 26.77 7.14
CA CYS A 211 -3.55 27.76 6.65
C CYS A 211 -4.23 29.13 6.38
N ARG A 212 -5.37 29.13 5.66
CA ARG A 212 -6.15 30.35 5.41
C ARG A 212 -6.64 31.00 6.70
N THR A 213 -7.03 30.19 7.70
CA THR A 213 -7.47 30.69 9.01
C THR A 213 -6.34 31.39 9.75
N VAL A 214 -5.16 30.81 9.79
CA VAL A 214 -3.96 31.43 10.40
C VAL A 214 -3.59 32.72 9.67
N LEU A 215 -3.58 32.73 8.34
CA LEU A 215 -3.27 33.93 7.55
C LEU A 215 -4.25 35.08 7.86
N ARG A 216 -5.54 34.79 7.98
CA ARG A 216 -6.56 35.80 8.31
C ARG A 216 -6.40 36.40 9.71
N GLN A 217 -5.90 35.62 10.66
CA GLN A 217 -5.68 36.07 12.04
C GLN A 217 -4.31 36.73 12.24
N ALA A 218 -3.33 36.42 11.39
CA ALA A 218 -2.01 37.01 11.43
C ALA A 218 -2.02 38.46 10.91
N THR A 219 -1.24 39.34 11.55
CA THR A 219 -1.03 40.72 11.09
C THR A 219 -0.16 40.75 9.84
N PRO A 220 -0.15 41.86 9.05
CA PRO A 220 0.69 41.96 7.86
C PRO A 220 2.19 41.71 8.12
N ALA A 221 2.70 42.15 9.28
CA ALA A 221 4.08 41.88 9.69
C ALA A 221 4.33 40.39 9.99
N GLN A 222 3.37 39.73 10.65
CA GLN A 222 3.44 38.28 10.92
C GLN A 222 3.33 37.46 9.63
N GLN A 223 2.48 37.86 8.68
CA GLN A 223 2.37 37.20 7.38
C GLN A 223 3.68 37.27 6.59
N ARG A 224 4.39 38.41 6.62
CA ARG A 224 5.73 38.52 6.02
C ARG A 224 6.73 37.54 6.63
N VAL A 225 6.74 37.43 7.96
CA VAL A 225 7.59 36.48 8.69
C VAL A 225 7.22 35.03 8.37
N LEU A 226 5.92 34.73 8.29
CA LEU A 226 5.40 33.41 7.93
C LEU A 226 5.82 33.00 6.52
N ARG A 227 5.68 33.90 5.53
CA ARG A 227 6.15 33.67 4.16
C ARG A 227 7.65 33.41 4.10
N ALA A 228 8.45 34.15 4.88
CA ALA A 228 9.89 33.92 4.97
C ALA A 228 10.23 32.52 5.54
N PHE A 229 9.50 32.04 6.55
CA PHE A 229 9.64 30.67 7.03
C PHE A 229 9.16 29.62 6.02
N ALA A 230 8.07 29.89 5.31
CA ALA A 230 7.54 29.02 4.24
C ALA A 230 8.55 28.85 3.08
N LYS A 231 9.35 29.88 2.76
CA LYS A 231 10.50 29.81 1.83
C LYS A 231 11.65 28.93 2.34
N GLY A 232 11.57 28.42 3.57
CA GLY A 232 12.60 27.56 4.16
C GLY A 232 13.74 28.30 4.88
N LEU A 233 13.61 29.62 5.08
CA LEU A 233 14.62 30.42 5.76
C LEU A 233 14.69 30.10 7.25
N ARG A 234 15.90 30.12 7.81
CA ARG A 234 16.13 29.98 9.25
C ARG A 234 15.86 31.31 9.98
N PRO A 235 15.59 31.31 11.30
CA PRO A 235 15.26 32.53 12.05
C PRO A 235 16.22 33.72 11.84
N LYS A 236 17.53 33.45 11.75
CA LYS A 236 18.54 34.48 11.45
C LYS A 236 18.40 35.07 10.04
N GLN A 237 18.20 34.21 9.06
CA GLN A 237 18.00 34.63 7.66
C GLN A 237 16.69 35.40 7.49
N VAL A 238 15.64 35.04 8.23
CA VAL A 238 14.39 35.80 8.26
C VAL A 238 14.61 37.20 8.85
N ALA A 239 15.41 37.31 9.92
CA ALA A 239 15.76 38.59 10.52
C ALA A 239 16.53 39.49 9.54
N GLU A 240 17.52 38.92 8.85
CA GLU A 240 18.30 39.59 7.81
C GLU A 240 17.44 40.04 6.62
N GLU A 241 16.65 39.13 6.05
CA GLU A 241 15.82 39.38 4.85
C GLU A 241 14.73 40.43 5.10
N LEU A 242 14.14 40.44 6.30
CA LEU A 242 13.06 41.37 6.64
C LEU A 242 13.55 42.63 7.36
N HIS A 243 14.86 42.78 7.55
CA HIS A 243 15.48 43.85 8.34
C HIS A 243 14.87 43.98 9.76
N LEU A 244 14.68 42.84 10.43
CA LEU A 244 14.14 42.73 11.79
C LEU A 244 15.22 42.26 12.77
N SER A 245 15.00 42.47 14.06
CA SER A 245 15.84 41.82 15.08
C SER A 245 15.45 40.34 15.25
N GLU A 246 16.41 39.48 15.62
CA GLU A 246 16.13 38.07 15.93
C GLU A 246 15.05 37.91 17.02
N THR A 247 15.03 38.81 18.00
CA THR A 247 14.03 38.86 19.08
C THR A 247 12.62 39.15 18.55
N THR A 248 12.50 40.04 17.57
CA THR A 248 11.24 40.36 16.89
C THR A 248 10.75 39.15 16.08
N VAL A 249 11.66 38.47 15.36
CA VAL A 249 11.33 37.24 14.63
C VAL A 249 10.86 36.13 15.58
N HIS A 250 11.52 35.95 16.72
CA HIS A 250 11.11 34.99 17.73
C HIS A 250 9.71 35.29 18.27
N SER A 251 9.42 36.56 18.56
CA SER A 251 8.11 37.00 19.05
C SER A 251 7.00 36.71 18.03
N HIS A 252 7.22 37.05 16.75
CA HIS A 252 6.27 36.72 15.68
C HIS A 252 6.11 35.22 15.48
N LYS A 253 7.20 34.45 15.53
CA LYS A 253 7.17 32.98 15.45
C LYS A 253 6.30 32.39 16.55
N THR A 254 6.46 32.81 17.81
CA THR A 254 5.65 32.32 18.93
C THR A 254 4.16 32.56 18.72
N VAL A 255 3.78 33.75 18.24
CA VAL A 255 2.38 34.06 17.92
C VAL A 255 1.86 33.18 16.77
N LEU A 256 2.62 33.06 15.68
CA LEU A 256 2.26 32.22 14.54
C LEU A 256 2.06 30.75 14.94
N LEU A 257 2.93 30.20 15.79
CA LEU A 257 2.81 28.84 16.30
C LEU A 257 1.59 28.67 17.21
N SER A 258 1.23 29.69 18.00
CA SER A 258 -0.01 29.67 18.77
C SER A 258 -1.25 29.67 17.87
N LEU A 259 -1.26 30.46 16.79
CA LEU A 259 -2.35 30.46 15.81
C LEU A 259 -2.46 29.10 15.11
N CYS A 260 -1.32 28.48 14.76
CA CYS A 260 -1.30 27.13 14.20
C CYS A 260 -1.83 26.10 15.20
N ARG A 261 -1.44 26.16 16.47
CA ARG A 261 -1.95 25.25 17.49
C ARG A 261 -3.48 25.32 17.60
N GLN A 262 -4.04 26.52 17.56
CA GLN A 262 -5.50 26.72 17.58
C GLN A 262 -6.17 26.20 16.31
N ALA A 263 -5.60 26.50 15.13
CA ALA A 263 -6.20 26.12 13.86
C ALA A 263 -6.18 24.61 13.60
N TRP A 264 -5.16 23.88 14.09
CA TRP A 264 -5.03 22.42 13.97
C TRP A 264 -5.46 21.66 15.23
N GLU A 265 -6.06 22.33 16.22
CA GLU A 265 -6.51 21.75 17.50
C GLU A 265 -5.43 20.89 18.21
N LEU A 266 -4.17 21.33 18.14
CA LEU A 266 -3.03 20.55 18.63
C LEU A 266 -2.88 20.67 20.15
N PRO A 267 -2.53 19.58 20.87
CA PRO A 267 -2.23 19.61 22.29
C PRO A 267 -1.11 20.61 22.64
N GLU A 268 -1.19 21.25 23.82
CA GLU A 268 -0.18 22.22 24.26
C GLU A 268 1.23 21.61 24.43
N GLN A 269 1.28 20.32 24.76
CA GLN A 269 2.51 19.56 24.98
C GLN A 269 3.27 19.21 23.69
N ASP A 270 2.65 19.37 22.52
CA ASP A 270 3.31 19.06 21.26
C ASP A 270 4.28 20.19 20.89
N PRO A 271 5.58 19.88 20.71
CA PRO A 271 6.57 20.88 20.35
C PRO A 271 6.31 21.34 18.91
N LEU A 272 6.04 22.63 18.75
CA LEU A 272 5.95 23.27 17.44
C LEU A 272 7.12 24.22 17.27
N ASP A 273 7.73 24.20 16.10
CA ASP A 273 8.82 25.10 15.74
C ASP A 273 8.67 25.62 14.31
N TYR A 274 9.69 26.33 13.82
CA TYR A 274 9.63 26.93 12.50
C TYR A 274 9.62 25.89 11.36
N HIS A 275 9.99 24.62 11.60
CA HIS A 275 9.85 23.57 10.61
C HIS A 275 8.38 23.27 10.32
N PHE A 276 7.51 23.34 11.34
CA PHE A 276 6.06 23.22 11.14
C PHE A 276 5.53 24.34 10.22
N LEU A 277 5.94 25.58 10.45
CA LEU A 277 5.56 26.71 9.61
C LEU A 277 6.05 26.54 8.17
N ARG A 278 7.28 26.05 7.99
CA ARG A 278 7.82 25.74 6.67
C ARG A 278 6.98 24.66 5.97
N GLU A 279 6.74 23.54 6.63
CA GLU A 279 6.06 22.38 6.05
C GLU A 279 4.62 22.70 5.65
N LYS A 280 3.85 23.35 6.54
CA LYS A 280 2.43 23.61 6.30
C LYS A 280 2.17 24.75 5.32
N PHE A 281 3.07 25.74 5.22
CA PHE A 281 2.85 26.95 4.41
C PHE A 281 3.70 27.03 3.14
N ALA A 282 4.61 26.08 2.88
CA ALA A 282 5.44 26.07 1.66
C ALA A 282 4.63 26.23 0.37
N ARG A 283 3.52 25.47 0.26
CA ARG A 283 2.63 25.50 -0.91
C ARG A 283 2.03 26.87 -1.23
N ILE A 284 1.77 27.69 -0.22
CA ILE A 284 1.20 29.04 -0.43
C ILE A 284 2.22 29.92 -1.14
N VAL A 285 3.50 29.78 -0.82
CA VAL A 285 4.57 30.55 -1.46
C VAL A 285 4.84 30.05 -2.87
N GLU A 286 4.80 28.74 -3.10
CA GLU A 286 4.93 28.15 -4.44
C GLU A 286 3.83 28.67 -5.38
N GLN A 287 2.57 28.75 -4.91
CA GLN A 287 1.44 29.28 -5.69
C GLN A 287 1.56 30.78 -5.98
N GLU A 288 2.07 31.58 -5.03
CA GLU A 288 2.31 33.02 -5.24
C GLU A 288 3.42 33.28 -6.29
N GLN A 289 4.42 32.39 -6.39
CA GLN A 289 5.52 32.52 -7.36
C GLN A 289 5.12 32.14 -8.80
N ASP A 290 4.22 31.17 -8.97
CA ASP A 290 3.70 30.78 -10.28
C ASP A 290 2.78 31.87 -10.87
N ASP A 291 1.98 32.55 -10.05
CA ASP A 291 1.12 33.68 -10.49
C ASP A 291 1.94 34.93 -10.90
N ASP A 292 3.05 35.20 -10.22
CA ASP A 292 3.96 36.33 -10.56
C ASP A 292 4.80 36.08 -11.83
N THR A 293 4.86 34.84 -12.34
CA THR A 293 5.63 34.48 -13.55
C THR A 293 4.79 34.57 -14.84
N ILE A 294 3.47 34.77 -14.73
CA ILE A 294 2.52 34.86 -15.86
C ILE A 294 2.20 36.32 -16.24
N LEU A 295 2.77 37.31 -15.54
CA LEU A 295 2.70 38.76 -15.85
C LEU A 295 4.02 39.28 -16.43
#